data_AF-A0A968I9S3-F1
#
_entry.id   AF-A0A968I9S3-F1
#
_cell.length_a   1.000
_cell.length_b   1.000
_cell.length_c   1.000
_cell.angle_alpha   90.00
_cell.angle_beta   90.00
_cell.angle_gamma   90.00
#
_symmetry.space_group_name_H-M   'P 1'
#
loop_
_entity.id
_entity.type
_entity.pdbx_description
1 polymer ?
#
loop_
_entity_poly.entity_id
_entity_poly.type
_entity_poly.pdbx_seq_one_letter_code
_entity_poly.pdbx_strand_id
1 'polypeptide(L)'
;MSFNRSSGVLLHPSSFPGRYGIGSLGEVGYGWVDWLEKAGQKLWQILPLGHTGYGDSPYQSFGAFAGNPLLIDLETLRDEGWIKNETLESAPDFPADLVDYGWIYLWKWQVLREAATNFRRSASQDERFAFETWRSQNHTWLEDYALFMACKNAHGGTPWTQWDTALVHRDADALETARREYAEDIELYALCQYWFFAQWTALRAYAHTKGIRIVGDIPIFVAHDSSDVWANQALFELNPDGSPSVVAGVPPDYFSATGQLWGNPHYRWDVMNADGFQWWLQRFGETFKVVDIVRVDHFRGFEAYWEIPWPSETAIEGRWVKAPGVALFEAVRARFGDLAIIAEDLGVITPEVEALRDDFNLPGMKILQFAFYSDQSDPFLPHNFVENCVVYTGTHDNDTTLGWWKSEPEDTKHKARAYLKVSGDDIVWDLIRAAWNSKAVMALAPLQDLLNLDTEARMNLPGSLGGTNWGWRYSSDVLTDDLAQKLKAMTVSSGR
;
A
#
# COMPACT_ATOMS: atom_id res chain seq x y z
N MET A 1 22.47 4.63 -3.19
CA MET A 1 22.41 3.23 -3.69
C MET A 1 22.18 3.19 -5.21
N SER A 2 22.88 2.32 -5.96
CA SER A 2 22.65 2.10 -7.40
C SER A 2 21.76 0.88 -7.63
N PHE A 3 20.69 1.03 -8.41
CA PHE A 3 19.84 -0.09 -8.82
C PHE A 3 20.34 -0.72 -10.13
N ASN A 4 20.21 -2.03 -10.27
CA ASN A 4 20.38 -2.70 -11.57
C ASN A 4 19.11 -2.52 -12.39
N ARG A 5 19.26 -2.49 -13.72
CA ARG A 5 18.10 -2.54 -14.63
C ARG A 5 17.29 -3.80 -14.34
N SER A 6 16.02 -3.60 -14.00
CA SER A 6 15.10 -4.71 -13.68
C SER A 6 13.69 -4.39 -14.16
N SER A 7 12.86 -5.42 -14.26
CA SER A 7 11.42 -5.27 -14.50
C SER A 7 10.57 -6.01 -13.47
N GLY A 8 9.30 -5.62 -13.37
CA GLY A 8 8.34 -6.26 -12.47
C GLY A 8 6.88 -6.04 -12.83
N VAL A 9 6.03 -6.59 -11.96
CA VAL A 9 4.58 -6.47 -12.08
C VAL A 9 4.00 -5.88 -10.80
N LEU A 10 3.07 -4.92 -10.97
CA LEU A 10 2.26 -4.36 -9.90
C LEU A 10 1.01 -5.24 -9.71
N LEU A 11 0.87 -5.83 -8.53
CA LEU A 11 -0.28 -6.65 -8.15
C LEU A 11 -0.40 -6.73 -6.63
N HIS A 12 -1.52 -6.29 -6.08
CA HIS A 12 -1.77 -6.41 -4.65
C HIS A 12 -2.27 -7.84 -4.30
N PRO A 13 -1.91 -8.42 -3.14
CA PRO A 13 -2.37 -9.76 -2.76
C PRO A 13 -3.89 -9.92 -2.69
N SER A 14 -4.66 -8.85 -2.43
CA SER A 14 -6.14 -8.93 -2.44
C SER A 14 -6.69 -9.41 -3.79
N SER A 15 -5.98 -9.11 -4.87
CA SER A 15 -6.35 -9.45 -6.24
C SER A 15 -6.09 -10.91 -6.61
N PHE A 16 -5.45 -11.70 -5.74
CA PHE A 16 -5.27 -13.13 -6.01
C PHE A 16 -6.64 -13.85 -6.09
N PRO A 17 -6.76 -14.86 -6.99
CA PRO A 17 -7.91 -15.74 -7.03
C PRO A 17 -7.97 -16.59 -5.76
N GLY A 18 -9.15 -17.15 -5.48
CA GLY A 18 -9.34 -17.98 -4.30
C GLY A 18 -10.80 -18.05 -3.88
N ARG A 19 -11.15 -19.15 -3.19
CA ARG A 19 -12.52 -19.47 -2.77
C ARG A 19 -13.07 -18.51 -1.70
N TYR A 20 -12.20 -17.96 -0.87
CA TYR A 20 -12.59 -17.26 0.36
C TYR A 20 -12.71 -15.73 0.18
N GLY A 21 -13.27 -15.29 -0.95
CA GLY A 21 -13.71 -13.91 -1.22
C GLY A 21 -12.63 -12.83 -1.41
N ILE A 22 -11.40 -13.08 -1.00
CA ILE A 22 -10.25 -12.20 -1.20
C ILE A 22 -8.98 -13.05 -1.38
N GLY A 23 -8.00 -12.54 -2.12
CA GLY A 23 -6.69 -13.17 -2.20
C GLY A 23 -5.99 -13.27 -0.84
N SER A 24 -5.20 -14.33 -0.66
CA SER A 24 -4.50 -14.64 0.60
C SER A 24 -3.00 -14.88 0.39
N LEU A 25 -2.26 -14.93 1.50
CA LEU A 25 -0.82 -15.16 1.51
C LEU A 25 -0.42 -16.65 1.44
N GLY A 26 -1.36 -17.54 1.09
CA GLY A 26 -1.18 -18.98 1.00
C GLY A 26 -0.64 -19.43 -0.35
N GLU A 27 -1.00 -20.65 -0.77
CA GLU A 27 -0.48 -21.33 -1.97
C GLU A 27 -0.57 -20.47 -3.25
N VAL A 28 -1.64 -19.69 -3.40
CA VAL A 28 -1.81 -18.76 -4.54
C VAL A 28 -0.70 -17.71 -4.61
N GLY A 29 -0.20 -17.22 -3.47
CA GLY A 29 0.93 -16.30 -3.40
C GLY A 29 2.24 -16.95 -3.87
N TYR A 30 2.47 -18.22 -3.52
CA TYR A 30 3.65 -18.97 -4.00
C TYR A 30 3.57 -19.20 -5.52
N GLY A 31 2.38 -19.55 -6.03
CA GLY A 31 2.12 -19.69 -7.47
C GLY A 31 2.35 -18.39 -8.25
N TRP A 32 1.99 -17.24 -7.66
CA TRP A 32 2.30 -15.92 -8.22
C TRP A 32 3.82 -15.69 -8.34
N VAL A 33 4.58 -16.01 -7.30
CA VAL A 33 6.04 -15.89 -7.29
C VAL A 33 6.67 -16.81 -8.35
N ASP A 34 6.20 -18.05 -8.47
CA ASP A 34 6.67 -18.98 -9.50
C ASP A 34 6.38 -18.47 -10.92
N TRP A 35 5.21 -17.88 -11.12
CA TRP A 35 4.86 -17.26 -12.39
C TRP A 35 5.76 -16.06 -12.73
N LEU A 36 6.06 -15.19 -11.74
CA LEU A 36 7.00 -14.08 -11.92
C LEU A 36 8.41 -14.55 -12.30
N GLU A 37 8.92 -15.61 -11.64
CA GLU A 37 10.21 -16.22 -11.97
C GLU A 37 10.20 -16.71 -13.42
N LYS A 38 9.14 -17.44 -13.80
CA LYS A 38 8.97 -17.96 -15.16
C LYS A 38 8.93 -16.86 -16.20
N ALA A 39 8.24 -15.76 -15.89
CA ALA A 39 8.14 -14.56 -16.71
C ALA A 39 9.44 -13.72 -16.72
N GLY A 40 10.48 -14.13 -16.00
CA GLY A 40 11.78 -13.45 -15.96
C GLY A 40 11.79 -12.18 -15.12
N GLN A 41 10.76 -11.92 -14.31
CA GLN A 41 10.66 -10.70 -13.52
C GLN A 41 11.54 -10.74 -12.28
N LYS A 42 11.95 -9.56 -11.80
CA LYS A 42 12.79 -9.39 -10.61
C LYS A 42 12.12 -8.56 -9.52
N LEU A 43 11.02 -7.89 -9.84
CA LEU A 43 10.28 -7.05 -8.91
C LEU A 43 8.81 -7.49 -8.86
N TRP A 44 8.27 -7.56 -7.65
CA TRP A 44 6.84 -7.62 -7.38
C TRP A 44 6.46 -6.37 -6.59
N GLN A 45 5.63 -5.49 -7.17
CA GLN A 45 5.13 -4.33 -6.44
C GLN A 45 3.75 -4.60 -5.86
N ILE A 46 3.59 -4.21 -4.61
CA ILE A 46 2.33 -4.28 -3.86
C ILE A 46 1.92 -2.87 -3.43
N LEU A 47 0.63 -2.71 -3.14
CA LEU A 47 0.10 -1.59 -2.35
C LEU A 47 0.38 -1.80 -0.85
N PRO A 48 0.15 -0.80 0.03
CA PRO A 48 0.31 -0.98 1.46
C PRO A 48 -0.44 -2.21 1.99
N LEU A 49 0.17 -2.95 2.91
CA LEU A 49 -0.43 -4.16 3.50
C LEU A 49 -1.21 -3.90 4.79
N GLY A 50 -1.50 -2.63 5.07
CA GLY A 50 -2.14 -2.16 6.31
C GLY A 50 -3.53 -2.75 6.55
N HIS A 51 -3.92 -2.94 7.81
CA HIS A 51 -5.31 -3.25 8.17
C HIS A 51 -6.22 -2.08 7.77
N THR A 52 -7.05 -2.27 6.75
CA THR A 52 -7.88 -1.24 6.13
C THR A 52 -9.11 -0.88 6.96
N GLY A 53 -9.49 0.40 6.91
CA GLY A 53 -10.74 0.90 7.50
C GLY A 53 -11.89 1.03 6.50
N TYR A 54 -12.82 1.94 6.78
CA TYR A 54 -13.94 2.23 5.89
C TYR A 54 -13.47 2.70 4.51
N GLY A 55 -14.09 2.18 3.45
CA GLY A 55 -13.69 2.44 2.06
C GLY A 55 -12.53 1.56 1.56
N ASP A 56 -12.04 0.65 2.41
CA ASP A 56 -11.14 -0.46 2.08
C ASP A 56 -9.79 -0.06 1.45
N SER A 57 -9.46 1.24 1.54
CA SER A 57 -8.24 1.80 0.97
C SER A 57 -7.01 1.35 1.74
N PRO A 58 -6.03 0.72 1.08
CA PRO A 58 -4.71 0.45 1.65
C PRO A 58 -4.00 1.69 2.20
N TYR A 59 -4.37 2.88 1.71
CA TYR A 59 -3.79 4.17 2.11
C TYR A 59 -4.48 4.79 3.34
N GLN A 60 -5.54 4.14 3.87
CA GLN A 60 -6.23 4.54 5.11
C GLN A 60 -6.32 3.34 6.07
N SER A 61 -5.19 3.02 6.69
CA SER A 61 -5.08 1.91 7.64
C SER A 61 -5.29 2.34 9.10
N PHE A 62 -5.83 1.42 9.89
CA PHE A 62 -5.93 1.54 11.35
C PHE A 62 -4.58 1.53 12.07
N GLY A 63 -3.48 1.13 11.42
CA GLY A 63 -2.15 1.18 11.99
C GLY A 63 -1.07 1.10 10.92
N ALA A 64 -0.12 2.03 10.91
CA ALA A 64 0.96 2.14 9.94
C ALA A 64 1.92 0.95 9.94
N PHE A 65 1.90 0.15 11.02
CA PHE A 65 2.76 -1.01 11.24
C PHE A 65 2.03 -2.35 11.08
N ALA A 66 0.70 -2.35 11.19
CA ALA A 66 -0.09 -3.57 11.24
C ALA A 66 -0.31 -4.15 9.84
N GLY A 67 -0.35 -5.48 9.72
CA GLY A 67 -0.76 -6.20 8.53
C GLY A 67 -2.27 -6.42 8.47
N ASN A 68 -2.81 -6.56 7.26
CA ASN A 68 -4.24 -6.73 7.02
C ASN A 68 -4.70 -8.17 7.34
N PRO A 69 -5.55 -8.37 8.38
CA PRO A 69 -6.07 -9.69 8.73
C PRO A 69 -6.88 -10.35 7.62
N LEU A 70 -7.43 -9.56 6.68
CA LEU A 70 -8.16 -10.10 5.53
C LEU A 70 -7.25 -10.81 4.52
N LEU A 71 -5.92 -10.64 4.58
CA LEU A 71 -4.99 -11.34 3.70
C LEU A 71 -4.49 -12.68 4.30
N ILE A 72 -4.81 -12.96 5.57
CA ILE A 72 -4.42 -14.22 6.21
C ILE A 72 -5.05 -15.40 5.46
N ASP A 73 -4.22 -16.38 5.12
CA ASP A 73 -4.63 -17.62 4.51
C ASP A 73 -5.27 -18.55 5.53
N LEU A 74 -6.54 -18.88 5.28
CA LEU A 74 -7.35 -19.68 6.20
C LEU A 74 -7.06 -21.18 6.06
N GLU A 75 -6.54 -21.62 4.91
CA GLU A 75 -6.17 -23.02 4.71
C GLU A 75 -4.91 -23.37 5.48
N THR A 76 -3.94 -22.46 5.52
CA THR A 76 -2.77 -22.56 6.39
C THR A 76 -3.20 -22.69 7.86
N LEU A 77 -4.13 -21.84 8.33
CA LEU A 77 -4.63 -21.94 9.72
C LEU A 77 -5.44 -23.22 9.99
N ARG A 78 -6.12 -23.78 8.98
CA ARG A 78 -6.77 -25.10 9.07
C ARG A 78 -5.72 -26.20 9.19
N ASP A 79 -4.68 -26.15 8.38
CA ASP A 79 -3.62 -27.17 8.36
C ASP A 79 -2.79 -27.14 9.66
N GLU A 80 -2.67 -25.97 10.29
CA GLU A 80 -2.13 -25.80 11.65
C GLU A 80 -3.10 -26.23 12.77
N GLY A 81 -4.36 -26.55 12.43
CA GLY A 81 -5.36 -27.06 13.38
C GLY A 81 -6.15 -25.97 14.13
N TRP A 82 -6.04 -24.70 13.74
CA TRP A 82 -6.80 -23.60 14.35
C TRP A 82 -8.21 -23.45 13.78
N ILE A 83 -8.42 -23.84 12.52
CA ILE A 83 -9.73 -23.81 11.86
C ILE A 83 -10.16 -25.23 11.51
N LYS A 84 -11.46 -25.51 11.70
CA LYS A 84 -12.05 -26.79 11.30
C LYS A 84 -12.35 -26.82 9.81
N ASN A 85 -12.30 -28.01 9.21
CA ASN A 85 -12.67 -28.20 7.81
C ASN A 85 -14.10 -27.72 7.53
N GLU A 86 -15.04 -28.02 8.42
CA GLU A 86 -16.45 -27.67 8.28
C GLU A 86 -16.67 -26.15 8.19
N THR A 87 -15.87 -25.37 8.93
CA THR A 87 -15.93 -23.91 8.89
C THR A 87 -15.59 -23.40 7.49
N LEU A 88 -14.54 -23.92 6.86
CA LEU A 88 -14.17 -23.54 5.49
C LEU A 88 -15.12 -24.11 4.45
N GLU A 89 -15.64 -25.32 4.64
CA GLU A 89 -16.66 -25.91 3.76
C GLU A 89 -17.93 -25.05 3.73
N SER A 90 -18.33 -24.46 4.86
CA SER A 90 -19.46 -23.54 4.99
C SER A 90 -19.22 -22.11 4.50
N ALA A 91 -18.08 -21.82 3.88
CA ALA A 91 -17.81 -20.50 3.32
C ALA A 91 -18.93 -20.06 2.35
N PRO A 92 -19.41 -18.81 2.42
CA PRO A 92 -20.30 -18.25 1.44
C PRO A 92 -19.73 -18.35 0.02
N ASP A 93 -20.62 -18.34 -0.97
CA ASP A 93 -20.21 -18.20 -2.37
C ASP A 93 -19.88 -16.73 -2.64
N PHE A 94 -18.60 -16.41 -2.67
CA PHE A 94 -18.10 -15.06 -2.92
C PHE A 94 -17.86 -14.83 -4.42
N PRO A 95 -18.00 -13.58 -4.91
CA PRO A 95 -17.61 -13.25 -6.28
C PRO A 95 -16.13 -13.60 -6.54
N ALA A 96 -15.84 -14.15 -7.72
CA ALA A 96 -14.51 -14.63 -8.06
C ALA A 96 -13.58 -13.50 -8.56
N ASP A 97 -14.15 -12.48 -9.18
CA ASP A 97 -13.50 -11.37 -9.87
C ASP A 97 -13.52 -10.04 -9.08
N LEU A 98 -14.28 -9.99 -7.99
CA LEU A 98 -14.40 -8.82 -7.13
C LEU A 98 -14.35 -9.20 -5.65
N VAL A 99 -13.66 -8.40 -4.84
CA VAL A 99 -13.75 -8.48 -3.37
C VAL A 99 -15.00 -7.76 -2.91
N ASP A 100 -15.93 -8.51 -2.30
CA ASP A 100 -17.03 -7.91 -1.52
C ASP A 100 -16.56 -7.68 -0.09
N TYR A 101 -15.98 -6.49 0.16
CA TYR A 101 -15.40 -6.13 1.45
C TYR A 101 -16.40 -6.19 2.62
N GLY A 102 -17.68 -5.89 2.37
CA GLY A 102 -18.72 -5.95 3.39
C GLY A 102 -18.97 -7.38 3.86
N TRP A 103 -19.21 -8.30 2.93
CA TRP A 103 -19.46 -9.71 3.27
C TRP A 103 -18.22 -10.43 3.78
N ILE A 104 -17.04 -10.17 3.17
CA ILE A 104 -15.81 -10.84 3.60
C ILE A 104 -15.39 -10.40 5.00
N TYR A 105 -15.58 -9.12 5.37
CA TYR A 105 -15.32 -8.64 6.72
C TYR A 105 -16.14 -9.44 7.75
N LEU A 106 -17.46 -9.54 7.55
CA LEU A 106 -18.35 -10.23 8.48
C LEU A 106 -17.99 -11.71 8.67
N TRP A 107 -17.74 -12.41 7.56
CA TRP A 107 -17.45 -13.85 7.62
C TRP A 107 -16.03 -14.13 8.12
N LYS A 108 -15.01 -13.46 7.57
CA LYS A 108 -13.60 -13.77 7.88
C LYS A 108 -13.25 -13.47 9.33
N TRP A 109 -13.82 -12.42 9.92
CA TRP A 109 -13.62 -12.14 11.35
C TRP A 109 -14.28 -13.17 12.28
N GLN A 110 -15.39 -13.80 11.88
CA GLN A 110 -15.96 -14.93 12.62
C GLN A 110 -15.00 -16.13 12.61
N VAL A 111 -14.41 -16.42 11.45
CA VAL A 111 -13.44 -17.52 11.31
C VAL A 111 -12.16 -17.25 12.10
N LEU A 112 -11.63 -16.02 12.06
CA LEU A 112 -10.43 -15.65 12.83
C LEU A 112 -10.67 -15.70 14.35
N ARG A 113 -11.87 -15.35 14.82
CA ARG A 113 -12.29 -15.52 16.23
C ARG A 113 -12.34 -16.99 16.64
N GLU A 114 -12.83 -17.86 15.76
CA GLU A 114 -12.78 -19.31 15.99
C GLU A 114 -11.32 -19.79 16.11
N ALA A 115 -10.46 -19.38 15.18
CA ALA A 115 -9.04 -19.71 15.19
C ALA A 115 -8.35 -19.29 16.49
N ALA A 116 -8.57 -18.05 16.94
CA ALA A 116 -8.00 -17.54 18.19
C ALA A 116 -8.52 -18.29 19.41
N THR A 117 -9.81 -18.65 19.43
CA THR A 117 -10.41 -19.47 20.50
C THR A 117 -9.76 -20.86 20.56
N ASN A 118 -9.55 -21.49 19.41
CA ASN A 118 -8.91 -22.81 19.32
C ASN A 118 -7.43 -22.73 19.72
N PHE A 119 -6.70 -21.70 19.30
CA PHE A 119 -5.32 -21.44 19.73
C PHE A 119 -5.24 -21.28 21.25
N ARG A 120 -6.07 -20.42 21.85
CA ARG A 120 -6.10 -20.20 23.30
C ARG A 120 -6.39 -21.48 24.08
N ARG A 121 -7.26 -22.36 23.57
CA ARG A 121 -7.62 -23.61 24.24
C ARG A 121 -6.57 -24.70 24.07
N SER A 122 -5.98 -24.81 22.89
CA SER A 122 -5.33 -26.05 22.45
C SER A 122 -3.88 -25.88 21.99
N ALA A 123 -3.37 -24.65 21.86
CA ALA A 123 -1.97 -24.43 21.50
C ALA A 123 -1.01 -25.07 22.51
N SER A 124 -0.01 -25.75 21.98
CA SER A 124 1.10 -26.34 22.72
C SER A 124 1.94 -25.27 23.42
N GLN A 125 2.81 -25.69 24.33
CA GLN A 125 3.71 -24.78 25.03
C GLN A 125 4.66 -24.05 24.06
N ASP A 126 5.15 -24.74 23.04
CA ASP A 126 6.08 -24.18 22.06
C ASP A 126 5.40 -23.13 21.16
N GLU A 127 4.16 -23.39 20.71
CA GLU A 127 3.38 -22.44 19.91
C GLU A 127 3.06 -21.16 20.71
N ARG A 128 2.69 -21.30 21.99
CA ARG A 128 2.47 -20.15 22.87
C ARG A 128 3.76 -19.37 23.10
N PHE A 129 4.87 -20.07 23.31
CA PHE A 129 6.16 -19.43 23.51
C PHE A 129 6.61 -18.65 22.26
N ALA A 130 6.38 -19.21 21.06
CA ALA A 130 6.67 -18.54 19.80
C ALA A 130 5.81 -17.26 19.63
N PHE A 131 4.50 -17.35 19.91
CA PHE A 131 3.60 -16.21 19.86
C PHE A 131 4.02 -15.11 20.85
N GLU A 132 4.27 -15.44 22.12
CA GLU A 132 4.68 -14.45 23.13
C GLU A 132 6.05 -13.84 22.83
N THR A 133 6.98 -14.61 22.26
CA THR A 133 8.28 -14.10 21.80
C THR A 133 8.10 -13.09 20.67
N TRP A 134 7.26 -13.40 19.68
CA TRP A 134 6.95 -12.48 18.59
C TRP A 134 6.25 -11.22 19.09
N ARG A 135 5.27 -11.37 19.99
CA ARG A 135 4.57 -10.25 20.63
C ARG A 135 5.54 -9.33 21.36
N SER A 136 6.46 -9.90 22.15
CA SER A 136 7.53 -9.17 22.84
C SER A 136 8.43 -8.39 21.87
N GLN A 137 8.79 -8.98 20.72
CA GLN A 137 9.64 -8.32 19.73
C GLN A 137 8.96 -7.14 19.02
N ASN A 138 7.62 -7.11 18.99
CA ASN A 138 6.81 -6.11 18.30
C ASN A 138 6.03 -5.19 19.26
N HIS A 139 6.29 -5.26 20.56
CA HIS A 139 5.51 -4.57 21.60
C HIS A 139 5.39 -3.04 21.41
N THR A 140 6.37 -2.42 20.74
CA THR A 140 6.45 -0.96 20.53
C THR A 140 5.30 -0.40 19.68
N TRP A 141 4.65 -1.22 18.87
CA TRP A 141 3.48 -0.82 18.07
C TRP A 141 2.28 -1.74 18.29
N LEU A 142 2.52 -3.03 18.56
CA LEU A 142 1.47 -4.04 18.65
C LEU A 142 0.52 -3.82 19.83
N GLU A 143 1.04 -3.39 20.99
CA GLU A 143 0.22 -3.23 22.20
C GLU A 143 -0.77 -2.07 22.09
N ASP A 144 -0.38 -0.98 21.43
CA ASP A 144 -1.27 0.15 21.15
C ASP A 144 -2.24 -0.19 20.02
N TYR A 145 -1.78 -0.86 18.95
CA TYR A 145 -2.66 -1.31 17.87
C TYR A 145 -3.74 -2.28 18.35
N ALA A 146 -3.37 -3.32 19.09
CA ALA A 146 -4.32 -4.33 19.55
C ALA A 146 -5.33 -3.75 20.54
N LEU A 147 -4.89 -2.86 21.45
CA LEU A 147 -5.79 -2.15 22.36
C LEU A 147 -6.72 -1.19 21.60
N PHE A 148 -6.20 -0.43 20.64
CA PHE A 148 -6.99 0.46 19.79
C PHE A 148 -8.10 -0.31 19.08
N MET A 149 -7.76 -1.43 18.43
CA MET A 149 -8.72 -2.25 17.71
C MET A 149 -9.76 -2.89 18.64
N ALA A 150 -9.35 -3.34 19.83
CA ALA A 150 -10.26 -3.88 20.83
C ALA A 150 -11.24 -2.83 21.36
N CYS A 151 -10.74 -1.63 21.71
CA CYS A 151 -11.59 -0.49 22.10
C CYS A 151 -12.54 -0.10 20.96
N LYS A 152 -12.04 -0.05 19.73
CA LYS A 152 -12.84 0.25 18.53
C LYS A 152 -13.99 -0.74 18.37
N ASN A 153 -13.71 -2.03 18.50
CA ASN A 153 -14.72 -3.09 18.44
C ASN A 153 -15.76 -2.95 19.56
N ALA A 154 -15.32 -2.70 20.80
CA ALA A 154 -16.20 -2.50 21.95
C ALA A 154 -17.12 -1.28 21.81
N HIS A 155 -16.68 -0.25 21.09
CA HIS A 155 -17.47 0.96 20.79
C HIS A 155 -18.20 0.89 19.45
N GLY A 156 -18.41 -0.31 18.89
CA GLY A 156 -19.22 -0.51 17.68
C GLY A 156 -18.60 0.05 16.40
N GLY A 157 -17.26 0.16 16.34
CA GLY A 157 -16.54 0.64 15.17
C GLY A 157 -16.38 2.15 15.07
N THR A 158 -16.87 2.93 16.06
CA THR A 158 -16.74 4.39 16.05
C THR A 158 -15.28 4.84 16.10
N PRO A 159 -14.95 6.03 15.56
CA PRO A 159 -13.60 6.56 15.64
C PRO A 159 -13.21 6.88 17.09
N TRP A 160 -11.91 6.87 17.37
CA TRP A 160 -11.41 7.01 18.75
C TRP A 160 -11.83 8.29 19.47
N THR A 161 -12.10 9.37 18.73
CA THR A 161 -12.60 10.64 19.29
C THR A 161 -14.04 10.58 19.82
N GLN A 162 -14.76 9.49 19.56
CA GLN A 162 -16.11 9.25 20.06
C GLN A 162 -16.16 8.29 21.26
N TRP A 163 -15.01 7.82 21.74
CA TRP A 163 -14.93 6.98 22.94
C TRP A 163 -15.04 7.82 24.21
N ASP A 164 -15.10 7.15 25.36
CA ASP A 164 -15.04 7.82 26.65
C ASP A 164 -13.79 8.71 26.76
N THR A 165 -13.95 9.92 27.29
CA THR A 165 -12.90 10.96 27.35
C THR A 165 -11.59 10.46 27.97
N ALA A 166 -11.66 9.58 28.97
CA ALA A 166 -10.47 9.00 29.59
C ALA A 166 -9.69 8.06 28.65
N LEU A 167 -10.36 7.35 27.74
CA LEU A 167 -9.72 6.55 26.69
C LEU A 167 -9.19 7.42 25.54
N VAL A 168 -9.93 8.48 25.18
CA VAL A 168 -9.49 9.50 24.19
C VAL A 168 -8.15 10.10 24.64
N HIS A 169 -8.07 10.55 25.90
CA HIS A 169 -6.85 11.13 26.48
C HIS A 169 -5.83 10.12 26.98
N ARG A 170 -6.14 8.82 26.87
CA ARG A 170 -5.24 7.72 27.25
C ARG A 170 -4.83 7.78 28.72
N ASP A 171 -5.77 8.10 29.60
CA ASP A 171 -5.58 8.06 31.05
C ASP A 171 -5.14 6.66 31.48
N ALA A 172 -4.07 6.57 32.28
CA ALA A 172 -3.43 5.30 32.61
C ALA A 172 -4.41 4.28 33.23
N ASP A 173 -5.29 4.72 34.14
CA ASP A 173 -6.28 3.85 34.79
C ASP A 173 -7.37 3.37 33.81
N ALA A 174 -7.75 4.20 32.84
CA ALA A 174 -8.71 3.84 31.81
C ALA A 174 -8.11 2.81 30.84
N LEU A 175 -6.86 3.01 30.42
CA LEU A 175 -6.13 2.04 29.59
C LEU A 175 -5.97 0.69 30.30
N GLU A 176 -5.59 0.67 31.57
CA GLU A 176 -5.44 -0.57 32.33
C GLU A 176 -6.79 -1.28 32.55
N THR A 177 -7.87 -0.52 32.70
CA THR A 177 -9.22 -1.08 32.76
C THR A 177 -9.60 -1.71 31.42
N ALA A 178 -9.40 -0.99 30.31
CA ALA A 178 -9.66 -1.51 28.96
C ALA A 178 -8.79 -2.74 28.62
N ARG A 179 -7.51 -2.77 29.03
CA ARG A 179 -6.64 -3.94 28.85
C ARG A 179 -7.18 -5.19 29.54
N ARG A 180 -7.77 -5.04 30.73
CA ARG A 180 -8.36 -6.15 31.48
C ARG A 180 -9.71 -6.56 30.92
N GLU A 181 -10.55 -5.59 30.58
CA GLU A 181 -11.90 -5.83 30.05
C GLU A 181 -11.87 -6.46 28.65
N TYR A 182 -10.98 -5.99 27.78
CA TYR A 182 -10.89 -6.41 26.39
C TYR A 182 -9.72 -7.36 26.12
N ALA A 183 -9.20 -8.05 27.14
CA ALA A 183 -8.02 -8.91 27.04
C ALA A 183 -8.15 -9.96 25.91
N GLU A 184 -9.34 -10.54 25.74
CA GLU A 184 -9.57 -11.55 24.70
C GLU A 184 -9.53 -10.98 23.27
N ASP A 185 -10.07 -9.78 23.07
CA ASP A 185 -10.04 -9.09 21.78
C ASP A 185 -8.62 -8.59 21.47
N ILE A 186 -7.90 -8.09 22.48
CA ILE A 186 -6.48 -7.70 22.34
C ILE A 186 -5.64 -8.90 21.88
N GLU A 187 -5.84 -10.07 22.50
CA GLU A 187 -5.14 -11.29 22.09
C GLU A 187 -5.54 -11.73 20.67
N LEU A 188 -6.83 -11.64 20.29
CA LEU A 188 -7.28 -11.91 18.92
C LEU A 188 -6.55 -11.03 17.90
N TYR A 189 -6.51 -9.70 18.12
CA TYR A 189 -5.83 -8.80 17.19
C TYR A 189 -4.33 -9.09 17.15
N ALA A 190 -3.70 -9.40 18.28
CA ALA A 190 -2.29 -9.78 18.33
C ALA A 190 -2.00 -11.09 17.58
N LEU A 191 -2.86 -12.11 17.72
CA LEU A 191 -2.75 -13.37 17.00
C LEU A 191 -2.92 -13.18 15.48
N CYS A 192 -3.89 -12.36 15.06
CA CYS A 192 -4.04 -12.01 13.65
C CYS A 192 -2.76 -11.39 13.08
N GLN A 193 -2.11 -10.49 13.81
CA GLN A 193 -0.82 -9.95 13.38
C GLN A 193 0.27 -11.02 13.33
N TYR A 194 0.37 -11.87 14.36
CA TYR A 194 1.33 -12.98 14.38
C TYR A 194 1.19 -13.89 13.15
N TRP A 195 -0.03 -14.34 12.85
CA TRP A 195 -0.30 -15.18 11.67
C TRP A 195 -0.03 -14.46 10.36
N PHE A 196 -0.46 -13.22 10.22
CA PHE A 196 -0.19 -12.41 9.03
C PHE A 196 1.33 -12.32 8.78
N PHE A 197 2.11 -11.92 9.79
CA PHE A 197 3.54 -11.74 9.63
C PHE A 197 4.28 -13.06 9.44
N ALA A 198 3.83 -14.16 10.04
CA ALA A 198 4.37 -15.49 9.80
C ALA A 198 4.20 -15.90 8.33
N GLN A 199 2.98 -15.78 7.79
CA GLN A 199 2.68 -16.12 6.40
C GLN A 199 3.40 -15.19 5.41
N TRP A 200 3.38 -13.87 5.65
CA TRP A 200 4.06 -12.90 4.80
C TRP A 200 5.58 -13.12 4.77
N THR A 201 6.18 -13.38 5.95
CA THR A 201 7.63 -13.61 6.05
C THR A 201 8.03 -14.88 5.27
N ALA A 202 7.23 -15.94 5.35
CA ALA A 202 7.46 -17.17 4.59
C ALA A 202 7.35 -16.92 3.06
N LEU A 203 6.31 -16.22 2.61
CA LEU A 203 6.12 -15.89 1.20
C LEU A 203 7.23 -14.98 0.66
N ARG A 204 7.65 -13.97 1.42
CA ARG A 204 8.77 -13.09 1.05
C ARG A 204 10.08 -13.86 0.98
N ALA A 205 10.36 -14.72 1.95
CA ALA A 205 11.55 -15.58 1.92
C ALA A 205 11.55 -16.48 0.67
N TYR A 206 10.39 -17.02 0.28
CA TYR A 206 10.25 -17.78 -0.96
C TYR A 206 10.53 -16.92 -2.20
N ALA A 207 9.97 -15.71 -2.28
CA ALA A 207 10.27 -14.76 -3.37
C ALA A 207 11.78 -14.50 -3.50
N HIS A 208 12.50 -14.37 -2.39
CA HIS A 208 13.96 -14.23 -2.40
C HIS A 208 14.69 -15.45 -2.95
N THR A 209 14.22 -16.68 -2.66
CA THR A 209 14.81 -17.90 -3.26
C THR A 209 14.68 -17.92 -4.78
N LYS A 210 13.68 -17.22 -5.32
CA LYS A 210 13.40 -17.06 -6.75
C LYS A 210 14.06 -15.80 -7.34
N GLY A 211 14.81 -15.05 -6.54
CA GLY A 211 15.48 -13.82 -6.96
C GLY A 211 14.51 -12.68 -7.27
N ILE A 212 13.33 -12.68 -6.65
CA ILE A 212 12.30 -11.64 -6.75
C ILE A 212 12.37 -10.77 -5.50
N ARG A 213 12.46 -9.45 -5.70
CA ARG A 213 12.37 -8.46 -4.61
C ARG A 213 10.99 -7.84 -4.58
N ILE A 214 10.52 -7.51 -3.39
CA ILE A 214 9.20 -6.90 -3.17
C ILE A 214 9.35 -5.38 -3.02
N VAL A 215 8.62 -4.64 -3.85
CA VAL A 215 8.46 -3.19 -3.76
C VAL A 215 7.18 -2.92 -2.98
N GLY A 216 7.32 -2.43 -1.74
CA GLY A 216 6.22 -1.98 -0.91
C GLY A 216 5.93 -0.49 -1.08
N ASP A 217 5.10 0.01 -0.18
CA ASP A 217 4.53 1.33 -0.28
C ASP A 217 4.26 1.92 1.12
N ILE A 218 4.61 3.19 1.32
CA ILE A 218 4.31 3.97 2.51
C ILE A 218 3.49 5.19 2.09
N PRO A 219 2.19 5.26 2.49
CA PRO A 219 1.42 6.50 2.44
C PRO A 219 2.12 7.57 3.28
N ILE A 220 2.37 8.79 2.79
CA ILE A 220 3.05 9.80 3.62
C ILE A 220 2.26 10.06 4.90
N PHE A 221 0.95 10.25 4.82
CA PHE A 221 0.07 10.50 5.96
C PHE A 221 -0.54 9.20 6.50
N VAL A 222 -0.94 9.21 7.77
CA VAL A 222 -1.71 8.12 8.39
C VAL A 222 -3.17 8.52 8.51
N ALA A 223 -4.08 7.55 8.66
CA ALA A 223 -5.49 7.86 8.89
C ALA A 223 -5.67 8.52 10.27
N HIS A 224 -6.60 9.48 10.39
CA HIS A 224 -6.94 10.09 11.69
C HIS A 224 -7.44 9.05 12.69
N ASP A 225 -8.34 8.19 12.24
CA ASP A 225 -8.88 7.08 13.02
C ASP A 225 -7.93 5.87 12.96
N SER A 226 -6.78 6.00 13.63
CA SER A 226 -5.74 4.96 13.68
C SER A 226 -5.12 4.87 15.06
N SER A 227 -4.50 3.72 15.35
CA SER A 227 -3.68 3.53 16.54
C SER A 227 -2.49 4.49 16.58
N ASP A 228 -1.96 4.89 15.42
CA ASP A 228 -0.82 5.80 15.34
C ASP A 228 -1.17 7.18 15.89
N VAL A 229 -2.30 7.75 15.43
CA VAL A 229 -2.75 9.07 15.87
C VAL A 229 -3.25 9.01 17.30
N TRP A 230 -4.06 8.01 17.66
CA TRP A 230 -4.57 7.87 19.02
C TRP A 230 -3.44 7.73 20.04
N ALA A 231 -2.42 6.91 19.77
CA ALA A 231 -1.32 6.66 20.69
C ALA A 231 -0.26 7.78 20.71
N ASN A 232 -0.15 8.56 19.64
CA ASN A 232 0.90 9.57 19.47
C ASN A 232 0.35 10.97 19.16
N GLN A 233 -0.75 11.36 19.81
CA GLN A 233 -1.48 12.61 19.52
C GLN A 233 -0.59 13.86 19.46
N ALA A 234 0.47 13.94 20.28
CA ALA A 234 1.41 15.06 20.29
C ALA A 234 2.20 15.26 18.98
N LEU A 235 2.25 14.24 18.13
CA LEU A 235 2.93 14.26 16.82
C LEU A 235 2.03 14.79 15.69
N PHE A 236 0.79 15.15 15.99
CA PHE A 236 -0.21 15.55 15.00
C PHE A 236 -0.86 16.90 15.35
N GLU A 237 -1.32 17.61 14.33
CA GLU A 237 -2.04 18.86 14.45
C GLU A 237 -3.51 18.60 14.83
N LEU A 238 -3.76 18.46 16.14
CA LEU A 238 -5.07 18.13 16.71
C LEU A 238 -5.58 19.23 17.65
N ASN A 239 -6.90 19.38 17.69
CA ASN A 239 -7.62 20.12 18.72
C ASN A 239 -7.64 19.30 20.05
N PRO A 240 -7.96 19.93 21.20
CA PRO A 240 -8.02 19.24 22.49
C PRO A 240 -8.99 18.05 22.54
N ASP A 241 -10.03 18.03 21.71
CA ASP A 241 -10.99 16.92 21.60
C ASP A 241 -10.50 15.77 20.70
N GLY A 242 -9.29 15.88 20.17
CA GLY A 242 -8.67 14.90 19.28
C GLY A 242 -9.06 15.05 17.80
N SER A 243 -9.98 15.94 17.44
CA SER A 243 -10.26 16.25 16.03
C SER A 243 -9.05 16.94 15.37
N PRO A 244 -8.82 16.78 14.06
CA PRO A 244 -7.75 17.53 13.39
C PRO A 244 -8.02 19.03 13.42
N SER A 245 -6.98 19.85 13.60
CA SER A 245 -7.08 21.30 13.40
C SER A 245 -6.93 21.67 11.93
N VAL A 246 -6.12 20.88 11.20
CA VAL A 246 -5.86 20.96 9.77
C VAL A 246 -5.76 19.56 9.19
N VAL A 247 -6.05 19.42 7.90
CA VAL A 247 -6.04 18.15 7.18
C VAL A 247 -5.25 18.22 5.86
N ALA A 248 -4.85 17.05 5.40
CA ALA A 248 -4.10 16.85 4.17
C ALA A 248 -4.99 16.88 2.93
N GLY A 249 -4.35 17.25 1.83
CA GLY A 249 -4.91 17.27 0.49
C GLY A 249 -3.90 17.78 -0.51
N VAL A 250 -4.39 18.12 -1.70
CA VAL A 250 -3.64 18.84 -2.73
C VAL A 250 -4.46 20.01 -3.25
N PRO A 251 -3.81 21.13 -3.64
CA PRO A 251 -4.53 22.29 -4.16
C PRO A 251 -5.24 21.96 -5.48
N PRO A 252 -6.16 22.84 -5.93
CA PRO A 252 -6.65 22.80 -7.30
C PRO A 252 -5.49 22.80 -8.31
N ASP A 253 -5.63 21.95 -9.31
CA ASP A 253 -4.70 21.84 -10.43
C ASP A 253 -5.46 21.66 -11.75
N TYR A 254 -4.73 21.37 -12.83
CA TYR A 254 -5.31 21.19 -14.15
C TYR A 254 -6.11 19.88 -14.29
N PHE A 255 -6.03 18.96 -13.32
CA PHE A 255 -6.82 17.73 -13.25
C PHE A 255 -8.04 17.86 -12.33
N SER A 256 -7.96 18.66 -11.26
CA SER A 256 -9.05 18.88 -10.30
C SER A 256 -9.26 20.37 -9.99
N ALA A 257 -10.42 20.88 -10.39
CA ALA A 257 -10.82 22.28 -10.14
C ALA A 257 -10.97 22.65 -8.66
N THR A 258 -11.17 21.65 -7.78
CA THR A 258 -11.36 21.86 -6.33
C THR A 258 -10.21 21.30 -5.50
N GLY A 259 -9.16 20.79 -6.16
CA GLY A 259 -8.12 19.99 -5.52
C GLY A 259 -8.67 18.67 -4.99
N GLN A 260 -7.97 18.06 -4.04
CA GLN A 260 -8.43 16.84 -3.38
C GLN A 260 -8.30 17.01 -1.87
N LEU A 261 -9.38 16.76 -1.14
CA LEU A 261 -9.42 16.77 0.32
C LEU A 261 -9.30 15.32 0.79
N TRP A 262 -8.16 14.95 1.37
CA TRP A 262 -7.91 13.57 1.81
C TRP A 262 -8.34 13.31 3.25
N GLY A 263 -8.31 14.36 4.10
CA GLY A 263 -8.82 14.29 5.47
C GLY A 263 -7.86 13.70 6.50
N ASN A 264 -6.67 13.25 6.10
CA ASN A 264 -5.62 12.81 7.04
C ASN A 264 -5.14 14.00 7.92
N PRO A 265 -4.79 13.79 9.19
CA PRO A 265 -4.20 14.84 10.01
C PRO A 265 -2.77 15.15 9.55
N HIS A 266 -2.35 16.40 9.71
CA HIS A 266 -0.95 16.79 9.46
C HIS A 266 -0.05 16.50 10.65
N TYR A 267 1.24 16.36 10.36
CA TYR A 267 2.28 16.15 11.35
C TYR A 267 2.71 17.46 12.02
N ARG A 268 2.95 17.39 13.33
CA ARG A 268 3.73 18.38 14.09
C ARG A 268 5.22 18.18 13.81
N TRP A 269 5.66 18.61 12.63
CA TRP A 269 7.04 18.43 12.17
C TRP A 269 8.09 19.07 13.09
N ASP A 270 7.73 20.13 13.81
CA ASP A 270 8.54 20.75 14.86
C ASP A 270 8.85 19.76 16.00
N VAL A 271 7.83 19.02 16.46
CA VAL A 271 7.95 18.02 17.52
C VAL A 271 8.76 16.81 17.05
N MET A 272 8.43 16.29 15.87
CA MET A 272 9.15 15.17 15.29
C MET A 272 10.62 15.51 15.07
N ASN A 273 10.93 16.71 14.58
CA ASN A 273 12.33 17.12 14.41
C ASN A 273 13.04 17.24 15.77
N ALA A 274 12.37 17.73 16.82
CA ALA A 274 12.94 17.87 18.16
C ALA A 274 13.28 16.53 18.83
N ASP A 275 12.56 15.44 18.51
CA ASP A 275 12.87 14.09 19.00
C ASP A 275 13.82 13.28 18.08
N GLY A 276 14.26 13.87 16.97
CA GLY A 276 15.11 13.21 15.98
C GLY A 276 14.35 12.23 15.09
N PHE A 277 13.07 12.50 14.86
CA PHE A 277 12.16 11.77 13.97
C PHE A 277 11.90 10.32 14.38
N GLN A 278 11.83 10.01 15.69
CA GLN A 278 11.78 8.62 16.17
C GLN A 278 10.63 7.82 15.55
N TRP A 279 9.45 8.41 15.44
CA TRP A 279 8.28 7.74 14.86
C TRP A 279 8.50 7.37 13.38
N TRP A 280 9.07 8.28 12.58
CA TRP A 280 9.39 8.00 11.17
C TRP A 280 10.53 7.00 11.03
N LEU A 281 11.56 7.06 11.88
CA LEU A 281 12.63 6.07 11.90
C LEU A 281 12.09 4.68 12.23
N GLN A 282 11.16 4.57 13.19
CA GLN A 282 10.44 3.33 13.48
C GLN A 282 9.64 2.86 12.25
N ARG A 283 8.87 3.75 11.60
CA ARG A 283 8.08 3.43 10.41
C ARG A 283 8.91 2.87 9.27
N PHE A 284 10.04 3.49 8.94
CA PHE A 284 10.97 2.93 7.96
C PHE A 284 11.55 1.60 8.43
N GLY A 285 12.01 1.52 9.68
CA GLY A 285 12.60 0.30 10.24
C GLY A 285 11.66 -0.91 10.20
N GLU A 286 10.38 -0.73 10.55
CA GLU A 286 9.38 -1.79 10.48
C GLU A 286 9.00 -2.12 9.02
N THR A 287 8.84 -1.11 8.16
CA THR A 287 8.50 -1.35 6.75
C THR A 287 9.57 -2.17 6.02
N PHE A 288 10.86 -1.88 6.25
CA PHE A 288 11.96 -2.63 5.63
C PHE A 288 12.16 -4.06 6.19
N LYS A 289 11.46 -4.45 7.27
CA LYS A 289 11.33 -5.87 7.64
C LYS A 289 10.38 -6.62 6.69
N VAL A 290 9.43 -5.91 6.11
CA VAL A 290 8.31 -6.44 5.32
C VAL A 290 8.61 -6.43 3.83
N VAL A 291 9.38 -5.47 3.33
CA VAL A 291 9.68 -5.29 1.90
C VAL A 291 11.16 -4.98 1.63
N ASP A 292 11.57 -5.06 0.36
CA ASP A 292 12.96 -4.85 -0.05
C ASP A 292 13.22 -3.43 -0.55
N ILE A 293 12.21 -2.82 -1.17
CA ILE A 293 12.22 -1.47 -1.74
C ILE A 293 10.91 -0.80 -1.30
N VAL A 294 10.95 0.49 -0.98
CA VAL A 294 9.76 1.22 -0.53
C VAL A 294 9.47 2.38 -1.48
N ARG A 295 8.31 2.39 -2.11
CA ARG A 295 7.73 3.62 -2.65
C ARG A 295 7.26 4.48 -1.48
N VAL A 296 7.67 5.73 -1.45
CA VAL A 296 7.14 6.74 -0.52
C VAL A 296 6.16 7.59 -1.32
N ASP A 297 4.87 7.39 -1.02
CA ASP A 297 3.75 8.10 -1.60
C ASP A 297 3.81 9.59 -1.27
N HIS A 298 3.37 10.43 -2.20
CA HIS A 298 3.33 11.89 -2.08
C HIS A 298 4.63 12.47 -1.51
N PHE A 299 5.76 12.04 -2.07
CA PHE A 299 7.11 12.38 -1.58
C PHE A 299 7.33 13.89 -1.47
N ARG A 300 6.68 14.67 -2.35
CA ARG A 300 6.75 16.13 -2.31
C ARG A 300 6.34 16.72 -0.95
N GLY A 301 5.49 16.00 -0.19
CA GLY A 301 5.03 16.31 1.16
C GLY A 301 6.16 16.51 2.20
N PHE A 302 7.34 15.93 1.97
CA PHE A 302 8.51 16.11 2.83
C PHE A 302 9.25 17.43 2.57
N GLU A 303 9.05 18.06 1.42
CA GLU A 303 9.58 19.39 1.12
C GLU A 303 8.59 20.48 1.60
N ALA A 304 7.33 20.33 1.20
CA ALA A 304 6.21 21.13 1.66
C ALA A 304 4.93 20.31 1.59
N TYR A 305 3.88 20.66 2.32
CA TYR A 305 2.58 19.99 2.21
C TYR A 305 1.46 21.02 2.12
N TRP A 306 0.34 20.62 1.52
CA TRP A 306 -0.84 21.47 1.42
C TRP A 306 -1.71 21.26 2.67
N GLU A 307 -1.78 22.30 3.48
CA GLU A 307 -2.50 22.34 4.76
C GLU A 307 -3.86 23.00 4.58
N ILE A 308 -4.94 22.27 4.88
CA ILE A 308 -6.31 22.75 4.73
C ILE A 308 -6.95 22.85 6.13
N PRO A 309 -7.55 23.99 6.53
CA PRO A 309 -8.25 24.11 7.81
C PRO A 309 -9.37 23.09 7.97
N TRP A 310 -9.51 22.50 9.16
CA TRP A 310 -10.64 21.63 9.47
C TRP A 310 -11.70 22.37 10.31
N PRO A 311 -13.02 22.22 9.99
CA PRO A 311 -13.56 21.48 8.85
C PRO A 311 -13.50 22.28 7.54
N SER A 312 -13.36 21.57 6.42
CA SER A 312 -13.48 22.11 5.07
C SER A 312 -14.23 21.13 4.16
N GLU A 313 -14.96 21.65 3.16
CA GLU A 313 -15.64 20.83 2.15
C GLU A 313 -14.76 20.56 0.92
N THR A 314 -13.74 21.40 0.69
CA THR A 314 -12.84 21.31 -0.47
C THR A 314 -11.39 21.60 -0.06
N ALA A 315 -10.44 21.42 -0.98
CA ALA A 315 -9.03 21.72 -0.76
C ALA A 315 -8.60 23.11 -1.25
N ILE A 316 -9.56 23.97 -1.66
CA ILE A 316 -9.26 25.28 -2.24
C ILE A 316 -8.60 26.21 -1.22
N GLU A 317 -9.13 26.26 0.00
CA GLU A 317 -8.71 27.19 1.06
C GLU A 317 -7.54 26.65 1.90
N GLY A 318 -6.52 26.09 1.24
CA GLY A 318 -5.30 25.63 1.90
C GLY A 318 -4.09 26.56 1.73
N ARG A 319 -2.96 26.14 2.28
CA ARG A 319 -1.67 26.81 2.10
C ARG A 319 -0.52 25.81 2.06
N TRP A 320 0.57 26.16 1.36
CA TRP A 320 1.81 25.40 1.41
C TRP A 320 2.57 25.69 2.71
N VAL A 321 2.92 24.63 3.45
CA VAL A 321 3.72 24.68 4.67
C VAL A 321 4.99 23.85 4.46
N LYS A 322 6.16 24.36 4.84
CA LYS A 322 7.44 23.64 4.68
C LYS A 322 7.54 22.49 5.68
N ALA A 323 8.06 21.35 5.22
CA ALA A 323 8.44 20.23 6.05
C ALA A 323 9.97 20.08 6.12
N PRO A 324 10.52 19.51 7.21
CA PRO A 324 11.96 19.36 7.40
C PRO A 324 12.49 18.10 6.68
N GLY A 325 12.16 17.91 5.40
CA GLY A 325 12.49 16.69 4.64
C GLY A 325 13.96 16.35 4.62
N VAL A 326 14.85 17.33 4.40
CA VAL A 326 16.31 17.11 4.42
C VAL A 326 16.75 16.54 5.76
N ALA A 327 16.32 17.15 6.87
CA ALA A 327 16.68 16.69 8.22
C ALA A 327 16.14 15.28 8.51
N LEU A 328 14.92 14.97 8.07
CA LEU A 328 14.35 13.63 8.19
C LEU A 328 15.20 12.60 7.43
N PHE A 329 15.48 12.84 6.14
CA PHE A 329 16.22 11.88 5.32
C PHE A 329 17.71 11.77 5.72
N GLU A 330 18.30 12.83 6.30
CA GLU A 330 19.60 12.74 6.98
C GLU A 330 19.53 11.81 8.20
N ALA A 331 18.49 11.92 9.04
CA ALA A 331 18.28 11.04 10.18
C ALA A 331 18.08 9.58 9.74
N VAL A 332 17.29 9.35 8.67
CA VAL A 332 17.11 8.03 8.06
C VAL A 332 18.44 7.46 7.59
N ARG A 333 19.23 8.24 6.83
CA ARG A 333 20.56 7.83 6.34
C ARG A 333 21.53 7.56 7.50
N ALA A 334 21.51 8.37 8.55
CA ALA A 334 22.35 8.18 9.73
C ALA A 334 22.01 6.88 10.48
N ARG A 335 20.72 6.51 10.54
CA ARG A 335 20.23 5.34 11.28
C ARG A 335 20.37 4.03 10.50
N PHE A 336 20.11 4.05 9.20
CA PHE A 336 19.96 2.85 8.38
C PHE A 336 20.94 2.76 7.21
N GLY A 337 21.70 3.82 6.94
CA GLY A 337 22.47 3.96 5.70
C GLY A 337 21.56 4.26 4.52
N ASP A 338 22.01 3.87 3.32
CA ASP A 338 21.22 4.03 2.10
C ASP A 338 20.07 3.00 2.07
N LEU A 339 18.85 3.46 2.31
CA LEU A 339 17.63 2.67 2.11
C LEU A 339 17.20 2.69 0.64
N ALA A 340 16.62 1.58 0.18
CA ALA A 340 16.08 1.46 -1.17
C ALA A 340 14.69 2.12 -1.24
N ILE A 341 14.66 3.42 -1.52
CA ILE A 341 13.43 4.22 -1.57
C ILE A 341 13.17 4.69 -3.00
N ILE A 342 11.92 4.62 -3.44
CA ILE A 342 11.39 5.24 -4.66
C ILE A 342 10.57 6.45 -4.23
N ALA A 343 10.84 7.62 -4.80
CA ALA A 343 10.04 8.82 -4.56
C ALA A 343 8.85 8.84 -5.52
N GLU A 344 7.62 8.82 -4.99
CA GLU A 344 6.44 9.18 -5.76
C GLU A 344 6.42 10.71 -5.90
N ASP A 345 6.88 11.19 -7.06
CA ASP A 345 7.06 12.59 -7.39
C ASP A 345 6.20 13.01 -8.59
N LEU A 346 4.93 12.60 -8.60
CA LEU A 346 3.97 12.99 -9.63
C LEU A 346 3.23 14.30 -9.26
N GLY A 347 2.55 14.88 -10.24
CA GLY A 347 1.84 16.16 -10.10
C GLY A 347 2.74 17.37 -10.35
N VAL A 348 2.40 18.51 -9.73
CA VAL A 348 3.19 19.75 -9.85
C VAL A 348 4.36 19.71 -8.88
N ILE A 349 5.56 19.50 -9.43
CA ILE A 349 6.82 19.35 -8.69
C ILE A 349 7.66 20.62 -8.84
N THR A 350 8.33 21.05 -7.77
CA THR A 350 9.19 22.23 -7.74
C THR A 350 10.68 21.82 -7.73
N PRO A 351 11.61 22.72 -8.11
CA PRO A 351 13.04 22.43 -8.06
C PRO A 351 13.52 21.99 -6.66
N GLU A 352 12.89 22.45 -5.59
CA GLU A 352 13.22 22.05 -4.22
C GLU A 352 12.86 20.59 -3.93
N VAL A 353 11.75 20.10 -4.50
CA VAL A 353 11.35 18.68 -4.39
C VAL A 353 12.32 17.81 -5.20
N GLU A 354 12.69 18.26 -6.40
CA GLU A 354 13.70 17.57 -7.23
C GLU A 354 15.05 17.52 -6.50
N ALA A 355 15.49 18.62 -5.89
CA ALA A 355 16.71 18.66 -5.09
C ALA A 355 16.63 17.69 -3.89
N LEU A 356 15.52 17.66 -3.15
CA LEU A 356 15.33 16.71 -2.05
C LEU A 356 15.41 15.26 -2.54
N ARG A 357 14.82 14.92 -3.70
CA ARG A 357 14.93 13.58 -4.27
C ARG A 357 16.37 13.25 -4.67
N ASP A 358 17.03 14.17 -5.36
CA ASP A 358 18.33 13.96 -6.00
C ASP A 358 19.50 13.98 -5.00
N ASP A 359 19.45 14.81 -3.95
CA ASP A 359 20.43 14.84 -2.84
C ASP A 359 20.47 13.51 -2.07
N PHE A 360 19.36 12.78 -2.09
CA PHE A 360 19.25 11.44 -1.52
C PHE A 360 19.37 10.31 -2.56
N ASN A 361 19.60 10.66 -3.83
CA ASN A 361 19.75 9.74 -4.96
C ASN A 361 18.56 8.76 -5.06
N LEU A 362 17.34 9.27 -4.86
CA LEU A 362 16.11 8.49 -4.90
C LEU A 362 15.57 8.47 -6.34
N PRO A 363 15.24 7.30 -6.92
CA PRO A 363 14.56 7.28 -8.20
C PRO A 363 13.15 7.88 -8.10
N GLY A 364 12.84 8.80 -9.01
CA GLY A 364 11.48 9.32 -9.22
C GLY A 364 10.64 8.39 -10.09
N MET A 365 9.36 8.73 -10.30
CA MET A 365 8.40 7.95 -11.08
C MET A 365 8.07 8.59 -12.43
N LYS A 366 7.81 7.75 -13.43
CA LYS A 366 7.37 8.14 -14.77
C LYS A 366 6.17 7.28 -15.20
N ILE A 367 5.05 7.92 -15.55
CA ILE A 367 3.83 7.21 -15.95
C ILE A 367 3.58 7.46 -17.44
N LEU A 368 3.61 6.41 -18.26
CA LEU A 368 3.49 6.56 -19.72
C LEU A 368 2.11 7.06 -20.15
N GLN A 369 1.04 6.74 -19.39
CA GLN A 369 -0.28 7.31 -19.65
C GLN A 369 -0.30 8.85 -19.56
N PHE A 370 0.68 9.49 -18.91
CA PHE A 370 0.79 10.96 -18.82
C PHE A 370 1.61 11.60 -19.95
N ALA A 371 2.23 10.82 -20.84
CA ALA A 371 3.28 11.31 -21.74
C ALA A 371 2.80 12.01 -23.02
N PHE A 372 1.51 11.93 -23.35
CA PHE A 372 1.02 12.26 -24.70
C PHE A 372 0.13 13.51 -24.76
N TYR A 373 0.11 14.32 -23.70
CA TYR A 373 -0.74 15.51 -23.62
C TYR A 373 -0.02 16.81 -24.02
N SER A 374 1.31 16.86 -23.88
CA SER A 374 2.13 18.04 -24.17
C SER A 374 2.98 17.87 -25.46
N ASP A 375 4.01 18.72 -25.61
CA ASP A 375 4.99 18.64 -26.68
C ASP A 375 6.13 17.65 -26.37
N GLN A 376 7.19 17.65 -27.18
CA GLN A 376 8.33 16.72 -27.03
C GLN A 376 9.16 16.95 -25.77
N SER A 377 8.93 18.03 -25.02
CA SER A 377 9.61 18.29 -23.74
C SER A 377 8.93 17.61 -22.54
N ASP A 378 7.81 16.93 -22.76
CA ASP A 378 7.07 16.25 -21.69
C ASP A 378 7.99 15.28 -20.91
N PRO A 379 8.13 15.45 -19.58
CA PRO A 379 9.04 14.65 -18.78
C PRO A 379 8.61 13.17 -18.67
N PHE A 380 7.37 12.83 -19.07
CA PHE A 380 6.87 11.45 -19.11
C PHE A 380 7.15 10.75 -20.44
N LEU A 381 7.72 11.43 -21.45
CA LEU A 381 8.19 10.78 -22.68
C LEU A 381 9.54 10.05 -22.45
N PRO A 382 9.67 8.78 -22.90
CA PRO A 382 10.88 7.96 -22.66
C PRO A 382 12.24 8.57 -23.02
N HIS A 383 12.32 9.47 -24.00
CA HIS A 383 13.58 10.10 -24.39
C HIS A 383 14.04 11.19 -23.42
N ASN A 384 13.15 11.70 -22.56
CA ASN A 384 13.42 12.69 -21.53
C ASN A 384 13.73 12.06 -20.16
N PHE A 385 13.73 10.73 -20.06
CA PHE A 385 14.02 10.04 -18.80
C PHE A 385 15.50 10.17 -18.42
N VAL A 386 15.72 10.46 -17.13
CA VAL A 386 16.98 10.13 -16.45
C VAL A 386 17.04 8.62 -16.17
N GLU A 387 18.23 8.06 -15.96
CA GLU A 387 18.36 6.62 -15.66
C GLU A 387 17.78 6.26 -14.29
N ASN A 388 17.98 7.13 -13.28
CA ASN A 388 17.49 6.93 -11.93
C ASN A 388 16.00 7.27 -11.82
N CYS A 389 15.15 6.52 -12.51
CA CYS A 389 13.69 6.59 -12.38
C CYS A 389 13.05 5.20 -12.51
N VAL A 390 11.79 5.12 -12.10
CA VAL A 390 10.92 3.97 -12.25
C VAL A 390 9.82 4.32 -13.24
N VAL A 391 9.74 3.60 -14.35
CA VAL A 391 8.67 3.79 -15.34
C VAL A 391 7.53 2.79 -15.12
N TYR A 392 6.31 3.28 -15.29
CA TYR A 392 5.07 2.50 -15.28
C TYR A 392 4.30 2.75 -16.58
N THR A 393 3.53 1.76 -17.03
CA THR A 393 2.45 2.02 -17.99
C THR A 393 1.40 2.92 -17.33
N GLY A 394 0.82 2.45 -16.23
CA GLY A 394 -0.04 3.14 -15.27
C GLY A 394 0.20 2.61 -13.86
N THR A 395 -0.32 3.29 -12.83
CA THR A 395 -0.34 2.81 -11.44
C THR A 395 -1.72 2.22 -11.10
N HIS A 396 -1.97 1.96 -9.81
CA HIS A 396 -3.28 1.55 -9.30
C HIS A 396 -4.33 2.68 -9.31
N ASP A 397 -3.90 3.95 -9.35
CA ASP A 397 -4.80 5.12 -9.45
C ASP A 397 -5.19 5.47 -10.88
N ASN A 398 -4.42 4.97 -11.84
CA ASN A 398 -4.71 5.10 -13.25
C ASN A 398 -5.81 4.12 -13.67
N ASP A 399 -6.45 4.41 -14.80
CA ASP A 399 -7.21 3.37 -15.50
C ASP A 399 -6.24 2.32 -16.08
N THR A 400 -6.77 1.16 -16.47
CA THR A 400 -6.01 0.23 -17.30
C THR A 400 -5.57 0.95 -18.58
N THR A 401 -4.45 0.53 -19.19
CA THR A 401 -3.97 1.17 -20.41
C THR A 401 -4.99 1.05 -21.54
N LEU A 402 -5.77 -0.03 -21.59
CA LEU A 402 -6.83 -0.17 -22.58
C LEU A 402 -8.01 0.79 -22.31
N GLY A 403 -8.44 0.93 -21.06
CA GLY A 403 -9.50 1.87 -20.65
C GLY A 403 -9.10 3.33 -20.88
N TRP A 404 -7.89 3.68 -20.46
CA TRP A 404 -7.26 4.96 -20.79
C TRP A 404 -7.28 5.18 -22.31
N TRP A 405 -6.74 4.24 -23.10
CA TRP A 405 -6.70 4.39 -24.55
C TRP A 405 -8.09 4.58 -25.15
N LYS A 406 -9.10 3.82 -24.72
CA LYS A 406 -10.46 3.97 -25.26
C LYS A 406 -11.06 5.35 -24.96
N SER A 407 -10.82 5.88 -23.76
CA SER A 407 -11.35 7.17 -23.32
C SER A 407 -10.64 8.40 -23.93
N GLU A 408 -9.39 8.25 -24.38
CA GLU A 408 -8.60 9.37 -24.88
C GLU A 408 -9.11 9.97 -26.22
N PRO A 409 -9.01 11.30 -26.42
CA PRO A 409 -9.28 11.95 -27.70
C PRO A 409 -8.32 11.50 -28.81
N GLU A 410 -8.75 11.57 -30.07
CA GLU A 410 -7.91 11.16 -31.21
C GLU A 410 -6.62 11.98 -31.37
N ASP A 411 -6.54 13.22 -30.87
CA ASP A 411 -5.30 14.00 -30.88
C ASP A 411 -4.23 13.34 -29.99
N THR A 412 -4.57 12.99 -28.74
CA THR A 412 -3.69 12.25 -27.83
C THR A 412 -3.28 10.92 -28.44
N LYS A 413 -4.25 10.17 -29.00
CA LYS A 413 -3.98 8.89 -29.66
C LYS A 413 -3.05 9.02 -30.86
N HIS A 414 -3.23 10.06 -31.68
CA HIS A 414 -2.36 10.34 -32.81
C HIS A 414 -0.93 10.64 -32.35
N LYS A 415 -0.76 11.48 -31.32
CA LYS A 415 0.55 11.77 -30.71
C LYS A 415 1.24 10.51 -30.20
N ALA A 416 0.51 9.65 -29.48
CA ALA A 416 1.03 8.38 -28.99
C ALA A 416 1.50 7.45 -30.12
N ARG A 417 0.65 7.24 -31.15
CA ARG A 417 1.02 6.42 -32.34
C ARG A 417 2.25 6.98 -33.06
N ALA A 418 2.30 8.29 -33.28
CA ALA A 418 3.40 8.96 -33.95
C ALA A 418 4.72 8.84 -33.16
N TYR A 419 4.66 9.03 -31.85
CA TYR A 419 5.82 8.92 -30.96
C TYR A 419 6.36 7.49 -30.90
N LEU A 420 5.47 6.52 -30.65
CA LEU A 420 5.81 5.10 -30.51
C LEU A 420 6.14 4.43 -31.86
N LYS A 421 5.74 5.05 -32.97
CA LYS A 421 5.85 4.53 -34.34
C LYS A 421 5.11 3.20 -34.54
N VAL A 422 3.88 3.14 -34.05
CA VAL A 422 3.01 1.95 -34.05
C VAL A 422 1.65 2.27 -34.68
N SER A 423 0.91 1.24 -35.09
CA SER A 423 -0.50 1.39 -35.50
C SER A 423 -1.42 1.70 -34.32
N GLY A 424 -1.07 1.24 -33.11
CA GLY A 424 -1.89 1.33 -31.91
C GLY A 424 -2.90 0.20 -31.76
N ASP A 425 -2.81 -0.87 -32.57
CA ASP A 425 -3.73 -2.02 -32.49
C ASP A 425 -3.54 -2.83 -31.19
N ASP A 426 -2.31 -2.87 -30.65
CA ASP A 426 -1.96 -3.49 -29.36
C ASP A 426 -1.26 -2.43 -28.47
N ILE A 427 -1.94 -1.30 -28.28
CA ILE A 427 -1.39 -0.14 -27.56
C ILE A 427 -0.86 -0.50 -26.18
N VAL A 428 -1.49 -1.45 -25.50
CA VAL A 428 -1.09 -1.88 -24.16
C VAL A 428 0.30 -2.49 -24.19
N TRP A 429 0.55 -3.45 -25.08
CA TRP A 429 1.89 -4.02 -25.24
C TRP A 429 2.88 -3.07 -25.93
N ASP A 430 2.41 -2.09 -26.71
CA ASP A 430 3.25 -1.02 -27.23
C ASP A 430 3.79 -0.13 -26.10
N LEU A 431 2.97 0.22 -25.10
CA LEU A 431 3.42 0.95 -23.90
C LEU A 431 4.31 0.10 -22.99
N ILE A 432 3.98 -1.19 -22.78
CA ILE A 432 4.85 -2.10 -22.04
C ILE A 432 6.24 -2.16 -22.71
N ARG A 433 6.28 -2.27 -24.04
CA ARG A 433 7.53 -2.26 -24.81
C ARG A 433 8.30 -0.95 -24.65
N ALA A 434 7.61 0.19 -24.66
CA ALA A 434 8.24 1.50 -24.43
C ALA A 434 8.83 1.64 -23.02
N ALA A 435 8.10 1.18 -21.99
CA ALA A 435 8.57 1.16 -20.61
C ALA A 435 9.82 0.27 -20.45
N TRP A 436 9.76 -0.97 -20.95
CA TRP A 436 10.88 -1.92 -20.85
C TRP A 436 12.12 -1.42 -21.58
N ASN A 437 11.99 -0.88 -22.80
CA ASN A 437 13.12 -0.39 -23.58
C ASN A 437 13.64 1.00 -23.15
N SER A 438 12.98 1.67 -22.20
CA SER A 438 13.42 2.96 -21.70
C SER A 438 14.74 2.87 -20.90
N LYS A 439 15.33 4.04 -20.62
CA LYS A 439 16.54 4.16 -19.78
C LYS A 439 16.27 4.01 -18.28
N ALA A 440 15.01 4.01 -17.84
CA ALA A 440 14.63 3.87 -16.44
C ALA A 440 15.25 2.62 -15.80
N VAL A 441 15.74 2.74 -14.57
CA VAL A 441 16.39 1.62 -13.87
C VAL A 441 15.38 0.54 -13.49
N MET A 442 14.10 0.88 -13.30
CA MET A 442 13.02 -0.09 -13.10
C MET A 442 11.88 0.18 -14.09
N ALA A 443 11.28 -0.89 -14.60
CA ALA A 443 10.07 -0.82 -15.42
C ALA A 443 9.01 -1.76 -14.85
N LEU A 444 7.81 -1.24 -14.59
CA LEU A 444 6.69 -2.01 -14.05
C LEU A 444 5.44 -1.81 -14.91
N ALA A 445 4.56 -2.80 -14.87
CA ALA A 445 3.21 -2.71 -15.41
C ALA A 445 2.23 -3.37 -14.43
N PRO A 446 0.98 -2.88 -14.28
CA PRO A 446 -0.07 -3.61 -13.60
C PRO A 446 -0.38 -4.94 -14.30
N LEU A 447 -0.78 -5.97 -13.55
CA LEU A 447 -1.20 -7.24 -14.16
C LEU A 447 -2.36 -7.04 -15.15
N GLN A 448 -3.26 -6.09 -14.89
CA GLN A 448 -4.35 -5.73 -15.78
C GLN A 448 -3.89 -5.41 -17.20
N ASP A 449 -2.76 -4.71 -17.34
CA ASP A 449 -2.18 -4.36 -18.65
C ASP A 449 -1.59 -5.59 -19.34
N LEU A 450 -0.92 -6.48 -18.60
CA LEU A 450 -0.41 -7.73 -19.16
C LEU A 450 -1.55 -8.59 -19.73
N LEU A 451 -2.71 -8.56 -19.07
CA LEU A 451 -3.94 -9.24 -19.46
C LEU A 451 -4.76 -8.46 -20.50
N ASN A 452 -4.36 -7.23 -20.85
CA ASN A 452 -5.06 -6.34 -21.78
C ASN A 452 -6.54 -6.12 -21.41
N LEU A 453 -6.81 -5.92 -20.11
CA LEU A 453 -8.16 -5.69 -19.56
C LEU A 453 -8.55 -4.21 -19.68
N ASP A 454 -9.86 -3.95 -19.74
CA ASP A 454 -10.44 -2.62 -19.90
C ASP A 454 -10.79 -1.99 -18.53
N THR A 455 -11.50 -0.86 -18.51
CA THR A 455 -11.76 -0.05 -17.29
C THR A 455 -12.41 -0.83 -16.15
N GLU A 456 -13.14 -1.90 -16.41
CA GLU A 456 -13.72 -2.76 -15.37
C GLU A 456 -12.68 -3.39 -14.43
N ALA A 457 -11.42 -3.48 -14.87
CA ALA A 457 -10.33 -4.02 -14.07
C ALA A 457 -9.53 -2.94 -13.29
N ARG A 458 -9.96 -1.68 -13.37
CA ARG A 458 -9.31 -0.56 -12.67
C ARG A 458 -9.28 -0.81 -11.16
N MET A 459 -8.10 -0.62 -10.55
CA MET A 459 -7.92 -0.85 -9.13
C MET A 459 -8.51 0.27 -8.28
N ASN A 460 -8.27 1.53 -8.62
CA ASN A 460 -8.82 2.67 -7.88
C ASN A 460 -9.15 3.83 -8.81
N LEU A 461 -10.28 4.51 -8.54
CA LEU A 461 -10.62 5.81 -9.10
C LEU A 461 -10.50 6.88 -8.00
N PRO A 462 -9.41 7.68 -8.00
CA PRO A 462 -9.23 8.74 -7.01
C PRO A 462 -10.42 9.70 -6.92
N GLY A 463 -10.75 10.14 -5.71
CA GLY A 463 -11.87 11.04 -5.45
C GLY A 463 -13.26 10.39 -5.46
N SER A 464 -13.35 9.08 -5.68
CA SER A 464 -14.61 8.33 -5.60
C SER A 464 -14.73 7.53 -4.31
N LEU A 465 -15.93 7.50 -3.74
CA LEU A 465 -16.33 6.58 -2.68
C LEU A 465 -17.24 5.54 -3.33
N GLY A 466 -16.70 4.40 -3.75
CA GLY A 466 -17.46 3.41 -4.52
C GLY A 466 -16.98 1.98 -4.27
N GLY A 467 -17.91 1.03 -4.31
CA GLY A 467 -17.69 -0.38 -3.94
C GLY A 467 -16.84 -1.22 -4.91
N THR A 468 -16.23 -0.60 -5.92
CA THR A 468 -15.32 -1.29 -6.85
C THR A 468 -13.85 -0.96 -6.60
N ASN A 469 -13.55 0.13 -5.88
CA ASN A 469 -12.16 0.46 -5.54
C ASN A 469 -11.56 -0.67 -4.70
N TRP A 470 -10.32 -1.01 -5.00
CA TRP A 470 -9.51 -2.04 -4.33
C TRP A 470 -10.04 -3.47 -4.49
N GLY A 471 -11.17 -3.65 -5.19
CA GLY A 471 -11.88 -4.91 -5.26
C GLY A 471 -11.47 -5.81 -6.43
N TRP A 472 -10.74 -5.33 -7.44
CA TRP A 472 -10.43 -6.14 -8.63
C TRP A 472 -9.60 -7.39 -8.30
N ARG A 473 -9.98 -8.52 -8.88
CA ARG A 473 -9.28 -9.81 -8.79
C ARG A 473 -9.16 -10.46 -10.17
N TYR A 474 -8.08 -11.23 -10.37
CA TYR A 474 -7.91 -12.01 -11.60
C TYR A 474 -8.39 -13.45 -11.43
N SER A 475 -8.78 -14.09 -12.54
CA SER A 475 -9.18 -15.51 -12.56
C SER A 475 -7.97 -16.45 -12.53
N SER A 476 -8.11 -17.61 -11.88
CA SER A 476 -7.02 -18.58 -11.68
C SER A 476 -6.32 -19.10 -12.95
N ASP A 477 -6.96 -18.99 -14.11
CA ASP A 477 -6.48 -19.53 -15.39
C ASP A 477 -5.69 -18.51 -16.24
N VAL A 478 -5.65 -17.22 -15.87
CA VAL A 478 -5.07 -16.18 -16.72
C VAL A 478 -3.54 -16.14 -16.69
N LEU A 479 -2.91 -16.66 -15.63
CA LEU A 479 -1.45 -16.71 -15.47
C LEU A 479 -0.85 -17.87 -16.27
N THR A 480 -1.00 -17.79 -17.59
CA THR A 480 -0.57 -18.84 -18.52
C THR A 480 0.93 -18.83 -18.80
N ASP A 481 1.43 -19.97 -19.29
CA ASP A 481 2.78 -20.13 -19.79
C ASP A 481 3.10 -19.19 -20.94
N ASP A 482 2.15 -19.01 -21.86
CA ASP A 482 2.32 -18.15 -23.03
C ASP A 482 2.47 -16.68 -22.61
N LEU A 483 1.68 -16.22 -21.64
CA LEU A 483 1.82 -14.88 -21.08
C LEU A 483 3.18 -14.68 -20.41
N ALA A 484 3.62 -15.67 -19.61
CA ALA A 484 4.94 -15.64 -18.99
C ALA A 484 6.06 -15.57 -20.04
N GLN A 485 5.99 -16.38 -21.10
CA GLN A 485 7.01 -16.35 -22.16
C GLN A 485 6.99 -15.05 -22.97
N LYS A 486 5.81 -14.49 -23.26
CA LYS A 486 5.67 -13.18 -23.92
C LYS A 486 6.37 -12.09 -23.10
N LEU A 487 6.10 -12.03 -21.79
CA LEU A 487 6.72 -11.05 -20.91
C LEU A 487 8.23 -11.31 -20.73
N LYS A 488 8.66 -12.58 -20.61
CA LYS A 488 10.07 -12.95 -20.54
C LYS A 488 10.87 -12.52 -21.76
N ALA A 489 10.31 -12.72 -22.97
CA ALA A 489 10.96 -12.28 -24.21
C ALA A 489 11.17 -10.75 -24.22
N MET A 490 10.19 -9.99 -23.71
CA MET A 490 10.33 -8.54 -23.54
C MET A 490 11.42 -8.17 -22.54
N THR A 491 11.44 -8.80 -21.36
CA THR A 491 12.47 -8.59 -20.33
C THR A 491 13.88 -8.88 -20.87
N VAL A 492 14.09 -10.05 -21.48
CA VAL A 492 15.39 -10.43 -22.05
C VAL A 492 15.85 -9.48 -23.16
N SER A 493 14.98 -9.15 -24.11
CA SER A 493 15.33 -8.27 -25.24
C SER A 493 15.65 -6.83 -24.81
N SER A 494 15.07 -6.37 -23.70
CA SER A 494 15.32 -5.05 -23.12
C SER A 494 16.51 -4.98 -22.14
N GLY A 495 17.19 -6.11 -21.91
CA GLY A 495 18.31 -6.22 -20.99
C GLY A 495 17.94 -5.97 -19.53
N ARG A 496 16.79 -6.50 -19.08
CA ARG A 496 16.28 -6.40 -17.71
C ARG A 496 16.22 -7.73 -16.99
#